data_AF-A0A5C6EJH0-F1
#
_entry.id   AF-A0A5C6EJH0-F1
#
_cell.length_a   1.000
_cell.length_b   1.000
_cell.length_c   1.000
_cell.angle_alpha   90.00
_cell.angle_beta   90.00
_cell.angle_gamma   90.00
#
_symmetry.space_group_name_H-M   'P 1'
#
loop_
_entity.id
_entity.type
_entity.pdbx_description
1 polymer ?
#
loop_
_entity_poly.entity_id
_entity_poly.type
_entity_poly.pdbx_seq_one_letter_code
_entity_poly.pdbx_strand_id
1 'polypeptide(L)'
;MILRSLLRLFGTPTAPKPITSQPDNIVLYAHLPRMVGESKNDPTPTSKAKKRRSSQIRNSGSHRQHLLSMRLEHIRICSPRRCKRLNEFGIVTAGDLASADPHRLAEQFNAPRKALRTIQHYRRAIRFSASVPGMMPRDALLLVSIHRRSIRGLATESAAQLYRDLQRFAESSQGQALLRGRRLPSTRRLKRWIAQCESMASSPGLRTRAA
;
A
#
# COMPACT_ATOMS: atom_id res chain seq x y z
N MET A 1 63.88 16.50 33.59
CA MET A 1 64.21 15.39 32.67
C MET A 1 63.22 14.25 32.90
N ILE A 2 62.94 13.49 31.83
CA ILE A 2 62.09 12.28 31.74
C ILE A 2 60.57 12.53 31.60
N LEU A 3 60.00 12.33 30.40
CA LEU A 3 59.12 11.19 30.03
C LEU A 3 58.41 11.40 28.66
N ARG A 4 58.68 10.45 27.75
CA ARG A 4 57.76 9.79 26.78
C ARG A 4 57.43 10.41 25.42
N SER A 5 58.17 9.87 24.44
CA SER A 5 57.75 9.50 23.08
C SER A 5 56.59 8.49 23.07
N LEU A 6 55.77 8.51 21.99
CA LEU A 6 54.83 7.50 21.40
C LEU A 6 53.56 8.26 20.93
N LEU A 7 53.07 8.24 19.68
CA LEU A 7 52.99 7.18 18.67
C LEU A 7 52.80 7.77 17.24
N ARG A 8 53.20 6.95 16.28
CA ARG A 8 53.13 7.09 14.82
C ARG A 8 51.72 6.87 14.24
N LEU A 9 51.64 7.15 12.93
CA LEU A 9 50.77 6.54 11.89
C LEU A 9 49.42 7.21 11.62
N PHE A 10 49.43 8.18 10.70
CA PHE A 10 48.30 8.39 9.80
C PHE A 10 48.67 7.86 8.41
N GLY A 11 47.98 6.79 8.00
CA GLY A 11 48.09 6.17 6.69
C GLY A 11 47.59 7.10 5.59
N THR A 12 48.18 6.95 4.40
CA THR A 12 47.80 7.69 3.20
C THR A 12 46.41 7.26 2.71
N PRO A 13 45.57 8.18 2.21
CA PRO A 13 44.28 7.83 1.64
C PRO A 13 44.47 7.06 0.32
N THR A 14 44.03 5.81 0.30
CA THR A 14 44.00 4.99 -0.93
C THR A 14 42.89 5.50 -1.85
N ALA A 15 43.25 5.88 -3.08
CA ALA A 15 42.28 6.28 -4.10
C ALA A 15 41.33 5.13 -4.46
N PRO A 16 40.03 5.40 -4.72
CA PRO A 16 39.06 4.36 -5.06
C PRO A 16 39.38 3.76 -6.44
N LYS A 17 39.40 2.42 -6.50
CA LYS A 17 39.58 1.68 -7.75
C LYS A 17 38.30 1.76 -8.59
N PRO A 18 38.37 2.06 -9.90
CA PRO A 18 37.21 2.05 -10.76
C PRO A 18 36.69 0.62 -10.97
N ILE A 19 35.37 0.45 -10.90
CA ILE A 19 34.69 -0.80 -11.25
C ILE A 19 34.65 -0.87 -12.78
N THR A 20 35.49 -1.72 -13.36
CA THR A 20 35.37 -2.10 -14.77
C THR A 20 34.02 -2.77 -14.97
N SER A 21 33.10 -2.05 -15.62
CA SER A 21 31.83 -2.61 -16.07
C SER A 21 32.11 -3.42 -17.33
N GLN A 22 32.28 -4.74 -17.18
CA GLN A 22 32.20 -5.66 -18.31
C GLN A 22 30.73 -5.74 -18.77
N PRO A 23 30.43 -5.52 -20.06
CA PRO A 23 29.10 -5.75 -20.59
C PRO A 23 28.95 -7.26 -20.90
N ASP A 24 28.86 -8.07 -19.85
CA ASP A 24 28.37 -9.44 -20.01
C ASP A 24 26.85 -9.36 -20.20
N ASN A 25 26.43 -9.18 -21.44
CA ASN A 25 25.08 -9.47 -21.90
C ASN A 25 24.83 -10.98 -21.70
N ILE A 26 24.48 -11.37 -20.47
CA ILE A 26 23.99 -12.70 -20.15
C ILE A 26 22.57 -12.78 -20.71
N VAL A 27 22.48 -13.13 -21.99
CA VAL A 27 21.22 -13.54 -22.58
C VAL A 27 20.97 -14.98 -22.17
N LEU A 28 20.10 -15.18 -21.18
CA LEU A 28 19.61 -16.51 -20.80
C LEU A 28 18.70 -17.05 -21.91
N TYR A 29 19.29 -17.57 -22.98
CA TYR A 29 18.57 -18.42 -23.92
C TYR A 29 18.50 -19.83 -23.33
N ALA A 30 17.30 -20.24 -22.92
CA ALA A 30 17.01 -21.63 -22.63
C ALA A 30 17.23 -22.46 -23.92
N HIS A 31 18.31 -23.22 -23.95
CA HIS A 31 18.59 -24.17 -25.03
C HIS A 31 17.63 -25.35 -24.91
N LEU A 32 16.61 -25.42 -25.77
CA LEU A 32 15.82 -26.64 -25.96
C LEU A 32 16.49 -27.49 -27.04
N PRO A 33 16.70 -28.81 -26.82
CA PRO A 33 17.31 -29.68 -27.81
C PRO A 33 16.41 -29.77 -29.05
N ARG A 34 17.03 -29.51 -30.21
CA ARG A 34 16.42 -29.55 -31.52
C ARG A 34 16.35 -31.01 -31.97
N MET A 35 15.18 -31.65 -31.82
CA MET A 35 14.93 -32.95 -32.44
C MET A 35 14.61 -32.76 -33.92
N VAL A 36 15.51 -33.28 -34.76
CA VAL A 36 15.31 -33.51 -36.19
C VAL A 36 14.35 -34.69 -36.35
N GLY A 37 13.30 -34.48 -37.14
CA GLY A 37 12.32 -35.49 -37.49
C GLY A 37 11.33 -34.92 -38.48
N GLU A 38 11.73 -34.87 -39.74
CA GLU A 38 10.80 -34.72 -40.87
C GLU A 38 9.84 -35.92 -40.89
N SER A 39 8.54 -35.65 -40.85
CA SER A 39 7.60 -36.41 -41.68
C SER A 39 6.32 -35.60 -41.86
N LYS A 40 5.98 -35.39 -43.14
CA LYS A 40 4.77 -34.73 -43.64
C LYS A 40 3.55 -35.51 -43.18
N ASN A 41 2.53 -34.83 -42.67
CA ASN A 41 1.09 -35.15 -42.80
C ASN A 41 0.26 -34.03 -42.15
N ASP A 42 -0.50 -33.29 -42.97
CA ASP A 42 -1.68 -32.53 -42.55
C ASP A 42 -2.77 -33.51 -42.07
N PRO A 43 -3.59 -33.20 -41.03
CA PRO A 43 -4.65 -32.19 -41.20
C PRO A 43 -5.07 -31.38 -39.95
N THR A 44 -5.75 -30.24 -40.22
CA THR A 44 -6.73 -29.46 -39.42
C THR A 44 -6.49 -29.11 -37.92
N PRO A 45 -6.55 -27.81 -37.52
CA PRO A 45 -6.37 -27.40 -36.14
C PRO A 45 -7.69 -27.07 -35.43
N THR A 46 -8.35 -28.02 -34.77
CA THR A 46 -9.45 -27.74 -33.84
C THR A 46 -9.36 -28.54 -32.55
N SER A 47 -8.24 -28.44 -31.80
CA SER A 47 -8.19 -28.99 -30.43
C SER A 47 -7.12 -28.39 -29.49
N LYS A 48 -6.66 -27.14 -29.73
CA LYS A 48 -5.66 -26.49 -28.83
C LYS A 48 -6.14 -25.19 -28.16
N ALA A 49 -7.40 -24.79 -28.36
CA ALA A 49 -7.97 -23.58 -27.76
C ALA A 49 -8.55 -23.76 -26.34
N LYS A 50 -8.66 -25.01 -25.83
CA LYS A 50 -9.38 -25.28 -24.56
C LYS A 50 -8.49 -25.46 -23.32
N LYS A 51 -7.16 -25.55 -23.45
CA LYS A 51 -6.23 -25.75 -22.31
C LYS A 51 -5.50 -24.49 -21.81
N ARG A 52 -5.67 -23.33 -22.46
CA ARG A 52 -5.10 -22.05 -21.96
C ARG A 52 -6.09 -21.17 -21.19
N ARG A 53 -7.37 -21.57 -21.09
CA ARG A 53 -8.42 -20.80 -20.40
C ARG A 53 -8.60 -21.13 -18.91
N SER A 54 -8.00 -22.20 -18.39
CA SER A 54 -8.26 -22.68 -17.02
C SER A 54 -7.28 -22.21 -15.95
N SER A 55 -6.21 -21.47 -16.28
CA SER A 55 -5.29 -20.90 -15.28
C SER A 55 -5.48 -19.41 -15.00
N GLN A 56 -6.33 -18.72 -15.76
CA GLN A 56 -6.59 -17.27 -15.65
C GLN A 56 -7.87 -16.91 -14.88
N ILE A 57 -8.53 -17.91 -14.28
CA ILE A 57 -9.64 -17.72 -13.34
C ILE A 57 -9.13 -18.15 -11.96
N ARG A 58 -8.21 -17.36 -11.38
CA ARG A 58 -7.86 -17.47 -9.97
C ARG A 58 -8.23 -16.17 -9.28
N ASN A 59 -9.52 -16.03 -8.98
CA ASN A 59 -10.12 -15.13 -7.99
C ASN A 59 -9.40 -13.79 -7.73
N SER A 60 -9.45 -12.85 -8.69
CA SER A 60 -9.31 -11.43 -8.35
C SER A 60 -10.61 -10.98 -7.68
N GLY A 61 -10.73 -11.20 -6.37
CA GLY A 61 -11.82 -10.62 -5.59
C GLY A 61 -11.92 -9.12 -5.86
N SER A 62 -13.13 -8.56 -5.75
CA SER A 62 -13.34 -7.09 -5.79
C SER A 62 -12.28 -6.38 -4.95
N HIS A 63 -11.79 -5.20 -5.37
CA HIS A 63 -10.77 -4.39 -4.65
C HIS A 63 -10.99 -4.40 -3.14
N ARG A 64 -12.26 -4.27 -2.73
CA ARG A 64 -12.71 -4.39 -1.35
C ARG A 64 -12.26 -5.70 -0.68
N GLN A 65 -12.56 -6.83 -1.28
CA GLN A 65 -12.25 -8.16 -0.73
C GLN A 65 -10.75 -8.35 -0.57
N HIS A 66 -9.96 -7.97 -1.58
CA HIS A 66 -8.52 -8.02 -1.50
C HIS A 66 -8.00 -7.16 -0.34
N LEU A 67 -8.40 -5.89 -0.29
CA LEU A 67 -7.95 -4.96 0.74
C LEU A 67 -8.30 -5.42 2.16
N LEU A 68 -9.52 -5.94 2.39
CA LEU A 68 -9.95 -6.43 3.70
C LEU A 68 -9.17 -7.68 4.12
N SER A 69 -8.77 -8.54 3.18
CA SER A 69 -7.93 -9.71 3.47
C SER A 69 -6.46 -9.37 3.77
N MET A 70 -6.00 -8.14 3.46
CA MET A 70 -4.61 -7.76 3.68
C MET A 70 -4.28 -7.70 5.16
N ARG A 71 -3.09 -8.20 5.53
CA ARG A 71 -2.56 -8.08 6.88
C ARG A 71 -2.26 -6.64 7.27
N LEU A 72 -2.35 -6.35 8.57
CA LEU A 72 -2.10 -5.01 9.11
C LEU A 72 -0.68 -4.48 8.81
N GLU A 73 0.32 -5.36 8.76
CA GLU A 73 1.70 -4.98 8.45
C GLU A 73 1.84 -4.46 7.00
N HIS A 74 1.09 -5.06 6.07
CA HIS A 74 1.15 -4.73 4.64
C HIS A 74 0.40 -3.43 4.30
N ILE A 75 -0.73 -3.16 4.97
CA ILE A 75 -1.47 -1.93 4.73
C ILE A 75 -0.77 -0.69 5.32
N ARG A 76 0.17 -0.88 6.25
CA ARG A 76 1.00 0.15 6.89
C ARG A 76 0.19 1.30 7.50
N ILE A 77 -0.94 0.98 8.12
CA ILE A 77 -1.84 1.95 8.76
C ILE A 77 -1.39 2.35 10.17
N CYS A 78 -0.62 1.49 10.85
CA CYS A 78 -0.07 1.76 12.18
C CYS A 78 1.42 1.35 12.30
N SER A 79 2.01 1.42 13.50
CA SER A 79 3.42 1.01 13.71
C SER A 79 3.56 -0.50 13.80
N PRO A 80 4.72 -1.08 13.44
CA PRO A 80 4.97 -2.51 13.63
C PRO A 80 4.67 -2.96 15.06
N ARG A 81 5.08 -2.16 16.07
CA ARG A 81 4.73 -2.39 17.48
C ARG A 81 3.22 -2.42 17.74
N ARG A 82 2.46 -1.52 17.11
CA ARG A 82 0.99 -1.49 17.24
C ARG A 82 0.33 -2.63 16.47
N CYS A 83 0.86 -3.02 15.30
CA CYS A 83 0.40 -4.21 14.58
C CYS A 83 0.57 -5.46 15.44
N LYS A 84 1.75 -5.63 16.07
CA LYS A 84 2.01 -6.76 16.97
C LYS A 84 1.00 -6.82 18.13
N ARG A 85 0.77 -5.68 18.80
CA ARG A 85 -0.22 -5.60 19.89
C ARG A 85 -1.66 -5.84 19.43
N LEU A 86 -2.02 -5.41 18.22
CA LEU A 86 -3.34 -5.72 17.65
C LEU A 86 -3.47 -7.22 17.32
N ASN A 87 -2.40 -7.83 16.84
CA ASN A 87 -2.34 -9.26 16.55
C ASN A 87 -2.50 -10.11 17.83
N GLU A 88 -1.94 -9.66 18.96
CA GLU A 88 -2.16 -10.28 20.29
C GLU A 88 -3.64 -10.29 20.71
N PHE A 89 -4.46 -9.39 20.17
CA PHE A 89 -5.92 -9.35 20.39
C PHE A 89 -6.73 -10.01 19.26
N GLY A 90 -6.08 -10.80 18.40
CA GLY A 90 -6.73 -11.49 17.27
C GLY A 90 -7.06 -10.59 16.08
N ILE A 91 -6.54 -9.36 16.04
CA ILE A 91 -6.75 -8.43 14.92
C ILE A 91 -5.57 -8.50 13.96
N VAL A 92 -5.70 -9.32 12.91
CA VAL A 92 -4.60 -9.66 11.99
C VAL A 92 -4.72 -8.91 10.66
N THR A 93 -5.94 -8.78 10.16
CA THR A 93 -6.26 -8.22 8.85
C THR A 93 -6.92 -6.85 8.94
N ALA A 94 -6.97 -6.15 7.80
CA ALA A 94 -7.74 -4.93 7.66
C ALA A 94 -9.24 -5.17 7.93
N GLY A 95 -9.78 -6.32 7.50
CA GLY A 95 -11.15 -6.76 7.73
C GLY A 95 -11.48 -6.93 9.21
N ASP A 96 -10.59 -7.57 9.96
CA ASP A 96 -10.73 -7.76 11.41
C ASP A 96 -10.81 -6.40 12.10
N LEU A 97 -9.87 -5.51 11.80
CA LEU A 97 -9.83 -4.18 12.40
C LEU A 97 -11.03 -3.34 11.99
N ALA A 98 -11.51 -3.46 10.75
CA ALA A 98 -12.69 -2.77 10.24
C ALA A 98 -14.01 -3.27 10.83
N SER A 99 -14.03 -4.46 11.42
CA SER A 99 -15.23 -5.09 11.99
C SER A 99 -15.25 -5.06 13.53
N ALA A 100 -14.07 -5.08 14.18
CA ALA A 100 -13.90 -5.05 15.64
C ALA A 100 -14.74 -4.00 16.41
N ASP A 101 -15.15 -4.27 17.64
CA ASP A 101 -15.75 -3.22 18.47
C ASP A 101 -14.66 -2.23 18.94
N PRO A 102 -14.72 -0.95 18.54
CA PRO A 102 -13.69 0.00 18.91
C PRO A 102 -13.65 0.33 20.40
N HIS A 103 -14.77 0.21 21.13
CA HIS A 103 -14.81 0.44 22.57
C HIS A 103 -14.12 -0.70 23.31
N ARG A 104 -14.55 -1.94 23.08
CA ARG A 104 -13.93 -3.14 23.69
C ARG A 104 -12.44 -3.26 23.38
N LEU A 105 -12.04 -2.97 22.14
CA LEU A 105 -10.63 -3.03 21.74
C LEU A 105 -9.80 -1.92 22.40
N ALA A 106 -10.38 -0.73 22.63
CA ALA A 106 -9.68 0.37 23.26
C ALA A 106 -9.37 0.14 24.73
N GLU A 107 -10.25 -0.54 25.47
CA GLU A 107 -10.04 -0.91 26.88
C GLU A 107 -8.79 -1.78 27.10
N GLN A 108 -8.31 -2.47 26.06
CA GLN A 108 -7.09 -3.28 26.11
C GLN A 108 -5.79 -2.46 26.04
N PHE A 109 -5.89 -1.13 25.96
CA PHE A 109 -4.75 -0.21 25.90
C PHE A 109 -4.67 0.66 27.15
N ASN A 110 -3.45 0.96 27.58
CA ASN A 110 -3.18 1.78 28.77
C ASN A 110 -3.80 3.19 28.73
N ALA A 111 -4.17 3.68 27.54
CA ALA A 111 -4.83 4.98 27.34
C ALA A 111 -6.09 4.80 26.48
N PRO A 112 -7.20 4.31 27.05
CA PRO A 112 -8.35 3.81 26.29
C PRO A 112 -9.00 4.91 25.44
N ARG A 113 -9.19 6.12 25.98
CA ARG A 113 -9.75 7.26 25.22
C ARG A 113 -8.94 7.60 23.96
N LYS A 114 -7.60 7.59 24.06
CA LYS A 114 -6.71 7.86 22.92
C LYS A 114 -6.69 6.69 21.94
N ALA A 115 -6.72 5.46 22.44
CA ALA A 115 -6.80 4.25 21.63
C ALA A 115 -8.12 4.23 20.83
N LEU A 116 -9.25 4.52 21.47
CA LEU A 116 -10.57 4.59 20.85
C LEU A 116 -10.58 5.54 19.65
N ARG A 117 -10.11 6.79 19.83
CA ARG A 117 -10.02 7.76 18.73
C ARG A 117 -9.15 7.24 17.58
N THR A 118 -8.01 6.62 17.91
CA THR A 118 -7.07 6.09 16.92
C THR A 118 -7.68 4.90 16.15
N ILE A 119 -8.32 3.97 16.84
CA ILE A 119 -8.97 2.79 16.25
C ILE A 119 -10.13 3.23 15.35
N GLN A 120 -10.94 4.22 15.77
CA GLN A 120 -12.00 4.79 14.94
C GLN A 120 -11.45 5.42 13.65
N HIS A 121 -10.30 6.11 13.71
CA HIS A 121 -9.62 6.62 12.52
C HIS A 121 -9.18 5.49 11.59
N TYR A 122 -8.56 4.44 12.13
CA TYR A 122 -8.14 3.28 11.34
C TYR A 122 -9.31 2.61 10.64
N ARG A 123 -10.39 2.34 11.38
CA ARG A 123 -11.63 1.75 10.85
C ARG A 123 -12.21 2.58 9.72
N ARG A 124 -12.29 3.90 9.92
CA ARG A 124 -12.81 4.83 8.91
C ARG A 124 -11.94 4.83 7.65
N ALA A 125 -10.62 4.87 7.80
CA ALA A 125 -9.69 4.80 6.68
C ALA A 125 -9.76 3.47 5.91
N ILE A 126 -9.87 2.34 6.61
CA ILE A 126 -10.03 1.01 5.98
C ILE A 126 -11.35 0.96 5.20
N ARG A 127 -12.48 1.34 5.81
CA ARG A 127 -13.78 1.34 5.13
C ARG A 127 -13.81 2.28 3.93
N PHE A 128 -13.19 3.45 4.06
CA PHE A 128 -13.10 4.41 2.97
C PHE A 128 -12.27 3.88 1.80
N SER A 129 -11.04 3.43 2.06
CA SER A 129 -10.18 2.83 1.03
C SER A 129 -10.77 1.57 0.40
N ALA A 130 -11.47 0.73 1.17
CA ALA A 130 -12.18 -0.44 0.66
C ALA A 130 -13.32 -0.08 -0.31
N SER A 131 -13.80 1.16 -0.29
CA SER A 131 -14.85 1.64 -1.19
C SER A 131 -14.28 2.34 -2.43
N VAL A 132 -13.04 2.83 -2.40
CA VAL A 132 -12.42 3.57 -3.51
C VAL A 132 -11.32 2.71 -4.16
N PRO A 133 -11.53 2.18 -5.39
CA PRO A 133 -10.56 1.34 -6.07
C PRO A 133 -9.16 1.98 -6.16
N GLY A 134 -8.13 1.19 -5.88
CA GLY A 134 -6.73 1.64 -5.95
C GLY A 134 -6.28 2.58 -4.81
N MET A 135 -7.12 2.84 -3.81
CA MET A 135 -6.75 3.54 -2.59
C MET A 135 -6.28 2.54 -1.52
N MET A 136 -5.17 2.84 -0.84
CA MET A 136 -4.68 2.03 0.28
C MET A 136 -5.13 2.61 1.62
N PRO A 137 -5.33 1.81 2.68
CA PRO A 137 -5.76 2.31 4.00
C PRO A 137 -4.83 3.38 4.59
N ARG A 138 -3.51 3.25 4.38
CA ARG A 138 -2.54 4.30 4.78
C ARG A 138 -2.77 5.64 4.11
N ASP A 139 -3.20 5.62 2.85
CA ASP A 139 -3.44 6.83 2.06
C ASP A 139 -4.78 7.45 2.50
N ALA A 140 -5.81 6.61 2.69
CA ALA A 140 -7.08 7.04 3.26
C ALA A 140 -6.95 7.62 4.68
N LEU A 141 -6.01 7.12 5.49
CA LEU A 141 -5.79 7.65 6.83
C LEU A 141 -5.29 9.10 6.81
N LEU A 142 -4.50 9.49 5.80
CA LEU A 142 -4.12 10.89 5.59
C LEU A 142 -5.35 11.74 5.31
N LEU A 143 -6.20 11.30 4.36
CA LEU A 143 -7.42 11.99 3.98
C LEU A 143 -8.38 12.16 5.18
N VAL A 144 -8.57 11.09 5.96
CA VAL A 144 -9.39 11.12 7.18
C VAL A 144 -8.83 12.11 8.21
N SER A 145 -7.51 12.24 8.30
CA SER A 145 -6.85 13.16 9.24
C SER A 145 -7.03 14.63 8.87
N ILE A 146 -7.24 14.93 7.58
CA ILE A 146 -7.63 16.27 7.07
C ILE A 146 -9.14 16.36 6.80
N HIS A 147 -9.92 15.56 7.50
CA HIS A 147 -11.40 15.55 7.49
C HIS A 147 -12.06 15.17 6.16
N ARG A 148 -11.33 14.57 5.21
CA ARG A 148 -11.86 14.03 3.94
C ARG A 148 -12.15 12.54 4.09
N ARG A 149 -13.39 12.25 4.49
CA ARG A 149 -13.80 10.93 5.03
C ARG A 149 -14.97 10.26 4.30
N SER A 150 -15.41 10.79 3.16
CA SER A 150 -16.55 10.26 2.41
C SER A 150 -16.30 10.33 0.90
N ILE A 151 -16.96 9.45 0.16
CA ILE A 151 -16.93 9.44 -1.31
C ILE A 151 -17.46 10.77 -1.85
N ARG A 152 -18.66 11.18 -1.41
CA ARG A 152 -19.27 12.46 -1.82
C ARG A 152 -18.36 13.65 -1.53
N GLY A 153 -17.78 13.72 -0.34
CA GLY A 153 -16.91 14.82 0.03
C GLY A 153 -15.59 14.83 -0.75
N LEU A 154 -15.03 13.68 -1.11
CA LEU A 154 -13.83 13.63 -1.94
C LEU A 154 -14.14 13.91 -3.42
N ALA A 155 -15.34 13.59 -3.90
CA ALA A 155 -15.75 13.82 -5.29
C ALA A 155 -15.82 15.31 -5.65
N THR A 156 -16.01 16.19 -4.66
CA THR A 156 -16.12 17.64 -4.86
C THR A 156 -14.79 18.38 -4.67
N GLU A 157 -13.70 17.65 -4.39
CA GLU A 157 -12.41 18.25 -4.04
C GLU A 157 -11.53 18.53 -5.27
N SER A 158 -10.76 19.61 -5.18
CA SER A 158 -9.67 19.87 -6.14
C SER A 158 -8.41 19.13 -5.72
N ALA A 159 -7.83 18.35 -6.64
CA ALA A 159 -6.58 17.63 -6.37
C ALA A 159 -5.42 18.54 -5.93
N ALA A 160 -5.36 19.78 -6.45
CA ALA A 160 -4.33 20.75 -6.09
C ALA A 160 -4.54 21.28 -4.67
N GLN A 161 -5.78 21.59 -4.31
CA GLN A 161 -6.14 22.08 -2.99
C GLN A 161 -5.95 21.00 -1.93
N LEU A 162 -6.41 19.78 -2.21
CA LEU A 162 -6.20 18.62 -1.37
C LEU A 162 -4.71 18.32 -1.14
N TYR A 163 -3.87 18.48 -2.16
CA TYR A 163 -2.43 18.30 -2.01
C TYR A 163 -1.81 19.35 -1.09
N ARG A 164 -2.22 20.63 -1.20
CA ARG A 164 -1.77 21.70 -0.29
C ARG A 164 -2.17 21.42 1.15
N ASP A 165 -3.39 20.95 1.38
CA ASP A 165 -3.86 20.59 2.72
C ASP A 165 -3.05 19.42 3.30
N LEU A 166 -2.71 18.44 2.46
CA LEU A 166 -1.82 17.34 2.85
C LEU A 166 -0.39 17.80 3.16
N GLN A 167 0.14 18.80 2.44
CA GLN A 167 1.45 19.40 2.74
C GLN A 167 1.44 20.08 4.10
N ARG A 168 0.46 20.96 4.35
CA ARG A 168 0.27 21.62 5.66
C ARG A 168 0.11 20.59 6.78
N PHE A 169 -0.66 19.53 6.54
CA PHE A 169 -0.79 18.44 7.51
C PHE A 169 0.55 17.74 7.75
N ALA A 170 1.34 17.46 6.71
CA ALA A 170 2.64 16.82 6.82
C ALA A 170 3.65 17.60 7.67
N GLU A 171 3.52 18.92 7.74
CA GLU A 171 4.34 19.80 8.57
C GLU A 171 3.96 19.74 10.05
N SER A 172 2.71 19.37 10.37
CA SER A 172 2.26 19.20 11.76
C SER A 172 2.91 17.99 12.45
N SER A 173 3.06 18.04 13.78
CA SER A 173 3.60 16.92 14.57
C SER A 173 2.79 15.63 14.36
N GLN A 174 1.47 15.75 14.21
CA GLN A 174 0.60 14.60 13.92
C GLN A 174 0.87 14.02 12.53
N GLY A 175 1.04 14.86 11.52
CA GLY A 175 1.33 14.42 10.15
C GLY A 175 2.71 13.79 10.02
N GLN A 176 3.74 14.39 10.62
CA GLN A 176 5.09 13.82 10.69
C GLN A 176 5.07 12.42 11.33
N ALA A 177 4.37 12.27 12.46
CA ALA A 177 4.24 10.99 13.17
C ALA A 177 3.46 9.93 12.37
N LEU A 178 2.50 10.35 11.55
CA LEU A 178 1.70 9.46 10.70
C LEU A 178 2.48 9.06 9.44
N LEU A 179 3.18 10.00 8.80
CA LEU A 179 3.96 9.74 7.59
C LEU A 179 5.19 8.88 7.87
N ARG A 180 5.93 9.14 8.96
CA ARG A 180 7.15 8.41 9.32
C ARG A 180 8.15 8.36 8.17
N GLY A 181 8.46 9.53 7.61
CA GLY A 181 9.36 9.68 6.46
C GLY A 181 8.78 9.20 5.13
N ARG A 182 7.53 8.72 5.07
CA ARG A 182 6.87 8.39 3.80
C ARG A 182 6.51 9.67 3.05
N ARG A 183 6.56 9.59 1.72
CA ARG A 183 6.08 10.65 0.83
C ARG A 183 4.56 10.73 0.81
N LEU A 184 4.04 11.92 0.58
CA LEU A 184 2.63 12.16 0.30
C LEU A 184 2.19 11.48 -1.01
N PRO A 185 0.89 11.14 -1.15
CA PRO A 185 0.35 10.69 -2.42
C PRO A 185 0.50 11.79 -3.48
N SER A 186 0.93 11.42 -4.68
CA SER A 186 1.08 12.39 -5.77
C SER A 186 -0.27 12.94 -6.22
N THR A 187 -0.26 14.16 -6.78
CA THR A 187 -1.43 14.79 -7.39
C THR A 187 -2.12 13.91 -8.42
N ARG A 188 -1.36 13.14 -9.22
CA ARG A 188 -1.90 12.14 -10.15
C ARG A 188 -2.73 11.05 -9.45
N ARG A 189 -2.30 10.56 -8.28
CA ARG A 189 -3.08 9.58 -7.50
C ARG A 189 -4.33 10.23 -6.91
N LEU A 190 -4.22 11.46 -6.40
CA LEU A 190 -5.36 12.22 -5.90
C LEU A 190 -6.43 12.40 -6.99
N LYS A 191 -6.04 12.86 -8.19
CA LYS A 191 -6.95 12.99 -9.35
C LYS A 191 -7.66 11.68 -9.67
N ARG A 192 -6.94 10.55 -9.66
CA ARG A 192 -7.55 9.23 -9.90
C ARG A 192 -8.60 8.89 -8.83
N TRP A 193 -8.31 9.10 -7.55
CA TRP A 193 -9.28 8.80 -6.49
C TRP A 193 -10.50 9.72 -6.53
N ILE A 194 -10.32 11.00 -6.84
CA ILE A 194 -11.42 11.96 -7.03
C ILE A 194 -12.31 11.51 -8.19
N ALA A 195 -11.75 11.20 -9.37
CA ALA A 195 -12.51 10.72 -10.52
C ALA A 195 -13.28 9.41 -10.24
N GLN A 196 -12.69 8.49 -9.46
CA GLN A 196 -13.40 7.30 -9.00
C GLN A 196 -14.59 7.67 -8.10
N CYS A 197 -14.41 8.62 -7.18
CA CYS A 197 -15.48 9.08 -6.30
C CYS A 197 -16.58 9.83 -7.05
N GLU A 198 -16.24 10.62 -8.07
CA GLU A 198 -17.20 11.29 -8.97
C GLU A 198 -18.05 10.25 -9.72
N SER A 199 -17.40 9.24 -10.32
CA SER A 199 -18.11 8.15 -11.01
C SER A 199 -19.06 7.40 -10.08
N MET A 200 -18.63 7.10 -8.86
CA MET A 200 -19.48 6.47 -7.85
C MET A 200 -20.64 7.38 -7.40
N ALA A 201 -20.41 8.67 -7.21
CA ALA A 201 -21.43 9.63 -6.77
C ALA A 201 -22.51 9.88 -7.84
N SER A 202 -22.13 9.84 -9.12
CA SER A 202 -23.04 9.96 -10.25
C SER A 202 -23.85 8.69 -10.51
N SER A 203 -23.41 7.53 -9.98
CA SER A 203 -24.11 6.27 -10.17
C SER A 203 -25.42 6.24 -9.36
N PRO A 204 -26.59 6.02 -10.00
CA PRO A 204 -27.90 6.22 -9.38
C PRO A 204 -28.17 5.33 -8.15
N GLY A 205 -27.45 4.22 -7.97
CA GLY A 205 -27.60 3.33 -6.81
C GLY A 205 -27.18 3.91 -5.45
N LEU A 206 -26.48 5.05 -5.42
CA LEU A 206 -26.11 5.75 -4.17
C LEU A 206 -27.09 6.87 -3.77
N ARG A 207 -28.11 7.16 -4.60
CA ARG A 207 -29.15 8.15 -4.30
C ARG A 207 -30.29 7.57 -3.43
N THR A 208 -30.47 6.24 -3.40
CA THR A 208 -31.66 5.58 -2.84
C THR A 208 -31.49 4.97 -1.44
N ARG A 209 -30.55 5.45 -0.62
CA ARG A 209 -30.39 5.00 0.79
C ARG A 209 -30.49 6.16 1.78
N ALA A 210 -31.46 7.03 1.55
CA ALA A 210 -31.93 8.02 2.50
C ALA A 210 -33.46 8.10 2.39
N ALA A 211 -34.12 7.13 3.02
CA ALA A 211 -35.51 7.17 3.46
C ALA A 211 -35.58 6.27 4.70
#